data_AF-A0AAW6P1V9-F1
#
_entry.id   AF-A0AAW6P1V9-F1
#
_cell.length_a   1.000
_cell.length_b   1.000
_cell.length_c   1.000
_cell.angle_alpha   90.00
_cell.angle_beta   90.00
_cell.angle_gamma   90.00
#
_symmetry.space_group_name_H-M   'P 1'
#
loop_
_entity.id
_entity.type
_entity.pdbx_description
1 polymer ?
#
loop_
_entity_poly.entity_id
_entity_poly.type
_entity_poly.pdbx_seq_one_letter_code
_entity_poly.pdbx_strand_id
1 'polypeptide(L)'
;MRALLNLALVTLLGLAGCTHTYSPARNTTMDKTGWVTHCFGRFLIDLPPQAQIRAGYDLWGVGIKRLDETSSSLVARINLREQELKIEKHDTKGHLFIKRLELENGATGLLSWLHDTSQETLLLDTFLVASPSKKFFQYPNKISIGREKRGIAFSNALAQNLRSLAPLEVPSDSGFCIDGAYISGSSFQREGFNVGVTFPDHPGAFFSFSTDTGAEEDQLLDRVGGFLAGAAKMVAGLET
;
A
#
# COMPACT_ATOMS: atom_id res chain seq x y z
N MET A 1 6.95 -87.95 32.89
CA MET A 1 7.57 -87.97 31.55
C MET A 1 6.52 -87.53 30.55
N ARG A 2 6.71 -86.35 29.92
CA ARG A 2 6.10 -85.83 28.65
C ARG A 2 4.56 -85.89 28.49
N ALA A 3 3.84 -84.76 28.56
CA ALA A 3 3.61 -83.71 27.54
C ALA A 3 2.28 -83.96 26.76
N LEU A 4 1.23 -83.15 26.99
CA LEU A 4 0.75 -82.01 26.16
C LEU A 4 0.26 -82.45 24.75
N LEU A 5 -0.99 -82.21 24.34
CA LEU A 5 -1.46 -80.92 23.81
C LEU A 5 -2.99 -80.93 23.65
N ASN A 6 -3.69 -79.91 24.17
CA ASN A 6 -5.03 -79.52 23.71
C ASN A 6 -4.87 -78.21 22.93
N LEU A 7 -5.36 -78.18 21.69
CA LEU A 7 -5.41 -76.98 20.85
C LEU A 7 -6.50 -76.03 21.38
N ALA A 8 -6.10 -74.84 21.84
CA ALA A 8 -7.00 -73.72 22.05
C ALA A 8 -6.64 -72.61 21.06
N LEU A 9 -7.59 -72.29 20.17
CA LEU A 9 -7.50 -71.22 19.18
C LEU A 9 -7.85 -69.91 19.88
N VAL A 10 -6.87 -69.02 20.08
CA VAL A 10 -7.09 -67.67 20.61
C VAL A 10 -7.03 -66.69 19.45
N THR A 11 -8.16 -66.05 19.16
CA THR A 11 -8.29 -64.92 18.23
C THR A 11 -7.94 -63.62 18.97
N LEU A 12 -6.80 -63.00 18.63
CA LEU A 12 -6.46 -61.64 19.08
C LEU A 12 -7.02 -60.61 18.07
N LEU A 13 -8.00 -59.83 18.50
CA LEU A 13 -8.39 -58.57 17.84
C LEU A 13 -7.39 -57.48 18.26
N GLY A 14 -6.51 -57.09 17.35
CA GLY A 14 -5.61 -55.95 17.54
C GLY A 14 -6.37 -54.64 17.36
N LEU A 15 -6.65 -53.94 18.45
CA LEU A 15 -7.01 -52.52 18.43
C LEU A 15 -5.76 -51.70 18.12
N ALA A 16 -5.53 -51.41 16.84
CA ALA A 16 -4.58 -50.37 16.43
C ALA A 16 -5.21 -49.00 16.74
N GLY A 17 -5.07 -48.55 17.99
CA GLY A 17 -5.36 -47.17 18.36
C GLY A 17 -4.32 -46.25 17.74
N CYS A 18 -4.69 -45.52 16.69
CA CYS A 18 -3.90 -44.39 16.21
C CYS A 18 -3.88 -43.34 17.32
N THR A 19 -2.80 -43.27 18.09
CA THR A 19 -2.53 -42.13 18.95
C THR A 19 -2.25 -40.94 18.04
N HIS A 20 -3.25 -40.08 17.84
CA HIS A 20 -3.03 -38.72 17.37
C HIS A 20 -2.05 -38.08 18.34
N THR A 21 -0.78 -38.00 17.97
CA THR A 21 0.17 -37.10 18.60
C THR A 21 -0.31 -35.69 18.27
N TYR A 22 -1.16 -35.16 19.15
CA TYR A 22 -1.44 -33.74 19.23
C TYR A 22 -0.10 -33.10 19.58
N SER A 23 0.62 -32.60 18.57
CA SER A 23 1.77 -31.74 18.83
C SER A 23 1.24 -30.58 19.66
N PRO A 24 1.66 -30.42 20.93
CA PRO A 24 1.28 -29.22 21.66
C PRO A 24 1.82 -28.06 20.84
N ALA A 25 0.94 -27.16 20.41
CA ALA A 25 1.35 -25.90 19.83
C ALA A 25 2.37 -25.32 20.82
N ARG A 26 3.65 -25.33 20.44
CA ARG A 26 4.68 -24.68 21.24
C ARG A 26 4.21 -23.25 21.34
N ASN A 27 3.80 -22.85 22.55
CA ASN A 27 3.52 -21.46 22.88
C ASN A 27 4.87 -20.75 23.01
N THR A 28 5.67 -20.82 21.94
CA THR A 28 6.86 -20.01 21.74
C THR A 28 6.33 -18.66 21.32
N THR A 29 6.18 -17.77 22.30
CA THR A 29 6.14 -16.33 22.03
C THR A 29 7.27 -16.01 21.08
N MET A 30 6.92 -15.47 19.91
CA MET A 30 7.88 -15.07 18.89
C MET A 30 8.86 -14.06 19.49
N ASP A 31 10.15 -14.32 19.35
CA ASP A 31 11.18 -13.35 19.71
C ASP A 31 11.15 -12.20 18.70
N LYS A 32 10.79 -11.00 19.18
CA LYS A 32 10.72 -9.77 18.39
C LYS A 32 11.96 -8.89 18.57
N THR A 33 13.03 -9.43 19.16
CA THR A 33 14.30 -8.70 19.31
C THR A 33 14.77 -8.19 17.95
N GLY A 34 14.99 -6.87 17.86
CA GLY A 34 15.45 -6.20 16.63
C GLY A 34 14.37 -5.93 15.58
N TRP A 35 13.09 -6.20 15.86
CA TRP A 35 12.01 -5.79 14.96
C TRP A 35 11.92 -4.26 14.89
N VAL A 36 11.48 -3.78 13.73
CA VAL A 36 11.37 -2.36 13.42
C VAL A 36 9.90 -1.99 13.28
N THR A 37 9.48 -0.94 13.98
CA THR A 37 8.14 -0.35 13.81
C THR A 37 8.13 0.56 12.60
N HIS A 38 7.23 0.30 11.66
CA HIS A 38 7.01 1.09 10.46
C HIS A 38 5.68 1.85 10.54
N CYS A 39 5.66 3.08 10.00
CA CYS A 39 4.44 3.87 9.83
C CYS A 39 3.95 3.77 8.39
N PHE A 40 2.73 3.25 8.19
CA PHE A 40 2.05 3.20 6.89
C PHE A 40 0.67 3.81 7.02
N GLY A 41 0.41 4.88 6.27
CA GLY A 41 -0.80 5.66 6.41
C GLY A 41 -1.04 6.09 7.86
N ARG A 42 -2.13 5.61 8.47
CA ARG A 42 -2.47 5.93 9.87
C ARG A 42 -2.16 4.81 10.86
N PHE A 43 -1.41 3.79 10.44
CA PHE A 43 -1.16 2.58 11.21
C PHE A 43 0.32 2.33 11.43
N LEU A 44 0.61 1.59 12.50
CA LEU A 44 1.93 1.08 12.82
C LEU A 44 1.95 -0.44 12.68
N ILE A 45 3.06 -0.97 12.16
CA ILE A 45 3.31 -2.41 12.08
C ILE A 45 4.76 -2.70 12.43
N ASP A 46 5.00 -3.72 13.24
CA ASP A 46 6.35 -4.20 13.51
C ASP A 46 6.71 -5.27 12.49
N LEU A 47 7.88 -5.15 11.86
CA LEU A 47 8.40 -6.14 10.92
C LEU A 47 9.81 -6.60 11.33
N PRO A 48 10.18 -7.86 11.02
CA PRO A 48 11.56 -8.33 11.18
C PRO A 48 12.58 -7.45 10.43
N PRO A 49 13.81 -7.30 10.92
CA PRO A 49 14.80 -6.39 10.34
C PRO A 49 15.24 -6.76 8.91
N GLN A 50 15.09 -8.03 8.51
CA GLN A 50 15.41 -8.52 7.17
C GLN A 50 14.25 -8.41 6.17
N ALA A 51 13.08 -7.91 6.60
CA ALA A 51 11.92 -7.76 5.74
C ALA A 51 12.19 -6.81 4.57
N GLN A 52 11.84 -7.23 3.36
CA GLN A 52 11.91 -6.37 2.17
C GLN A 52 10.53 -5.79 1.89
N ILE A 53 10.44 -4.46 1.93
CA ILE A 53 9.16 -3.75 1.93
C ILE A 53 9.01 -2.97 0.62
N ARG A 54 7.83 -3.06 0.01
CA ARG A 54 7.38 -2.20 -1.09
C ARG A 54 6.02 -1.63 -0.72
N ALA A 55 5.90 -0.31 -0.76
CA ALA A 55 4.66 0.38 -0.42
C ALA A 55 4.18 1.24 -1.58
N GLY A 56 2.86 1.34 -1.73
CA GLY A 56 2.18 2.32 -2.56
C GLY A 56 1.13 3.04 -1.73
N TYR A 57 0.92 4.32 -2.04
CA TYR A 57 -0.01 5.19 -1.33
C TYR A 57 -0.85 5.96 -2.34
N ASP A 58 -2.11 6.19 -2.02
CA ASP A 58 -3.01 6.97 -2.82
C ASP A 58 -3.85 7.94 -1.99
N LEU A 59 -4.19 9.05 -2.63
CA LEU A 59 -5.15 10.03 -2.14
C LEU A 59 -6.24 10.11 -3.19
N TRP A 60 -7.50 9.97 -2.77
CA TRP A 60 -8.64 9.96 -3.69
C TRP A 60 -8.52 8.94 -4.84
N GLY A 61 -7.86 7.80 -4.60
CA GLY A 61 -7.60 6.78 -5.62
C GLY A 61 -6.51 7.15 -6.62
N VAL A 62 -5.75 8.23 -6.38
CA VAL A 62 -4.63 8.68 -7.20
C VAL A 62 -3.33 8.46 -6.45
N GLY A 63 -2.42 7.70 -7.05
CA GLY A 63 -1.12 7.39 -6.45
C GLY A 63 -0.26 8.64 -6.23
N ILE A 64 0.25 8.81 -5.01
CA ILE A 64 1.31 9.77 -4.69
C ILE A 64 2.64 9.02 -4.69
N LYS A 65 3.58 9.48 -5.52
CA LYS A 65 4.86 8.78 -5.73
C LYS A 65 6.02 9.60 -5.22
N ARG A 66 6.91 8.99 -4.45
CA ARG A 66 8.19 9.59 -4.11
C ARG A 66 9.08 9.68 -5.35
N LEU A 67 9.77 10.80 -5.48
CA LEU A 67 10.80 11.06 -6.49
C LEU A 67 12.15 11.08 -5.79
N ASP A 68 13.03 10.13 -6.11
CA ASP A 68 14.40 10.11 -5.63
C ASP A 68 15.27 11.03 -6.50
N GLU A 69 15.05 12.33 -6.34
CA GLU A 69 15.61 13.40 -7.15
C GLU A 69 16.30 14.46 -6.30
N THR A 70 17.21 15.22 -6.90
CA THR A 70 17.72 16.46 -6.32
C THR A 70 16.81 17.63 -6.69
N SER A 71 16.97 18.77 -6.02
CA SER A 71 16.21 19.98 -6.39
C SER A 71 16.44 20.40 -7.84
N SER A 72 17.67 20.27 -8.36
CA SER A 72 17.98 20.65 -9.74
C SER A 72 17.37 19.68 -10.76
N SER A 73 17.38 18.38 -10.49
CA SER A 73 16.72 17.40 -11.37
C SER A 73 15.20 17.54 -11.35
N LEU A 74 14.60 17.86 -10.19
CA LEU A 74 13.16 18.14 -10.12
C LEU A 74 12.78 19.36 -10.97
N VAL A 75 13.53 20.46 -10.85
CA VAL A 75 13.30 21.66 -11.67
C VAL A 75 13.43 21.35 -13.16
N ALA A 76 14.46 20.58 -13.55
CA ALA A 76 14.64 20.15 -14.93
C ALA A 76 13.46 19.29 -15.43
N ARG A 77 12.99 18.34 -14.62
CA ARG A 77 11.80 17.51 -14.93
C ARG A 77 10.56 18.36 -15.14
N ILE A 78 10.28 19.30 -14.25
CA ILE A 78 9.10 20.19 -14.35
C ILE A 78 9.18 21.01 -15.64
N ASN A 79 10.33 21.61 -15.92
CA ASN A 79 10.50 22.45 -17.10
C ASN A 79 10.41 21.64 -18.41
N LEU A 80 10.98 20.43 -18.43
CA LEU A 80 10.85 19.52 -19.56
C LEU A 80 9.38 19.14 -19.80
N ARG A 81 8.67 18.75 -18.73
CA ARG A 81 7.24 18.37 -18.83
C ARG A 81 6.37 19.54 -19.29
N GLU A 82 6.66 20.75 -18.81
CA GLU A 82 5.98 21.96 -19.26
C GLU A 82 6.22 22.23 -20.76
N GLN A 83 7.44 22.02 -21.25
CA GLN A 83 7.76 22.18 -22.68
C GLN A 83 7.05 21.14 -23.54
N GLU A 84 7.03 19.86 -23.13
CA GLU A 84 6.29 18.81 -23.81
C GLU A 84 4.81 19.19 -23.99
N LEU A 85 4.15 19.59 -22.89
CA LEU A 85 2.74 19.99 -22.90
C LEU A 85 2.47 21.23 -23.76
N LYS A 86 3.45 22.14 -23.91
CA LYS A 86 3.36 23.32 -24.78
C LYS A 86 3.56 22.97 -26.26
N ILE A 87 4.22 21.86 -26.58
CA ILE A 87 4.40 21.38 -27.95
C ILE A 87 3.20 20.54 -28.38
N GLU A 88 2.72 19.66 -27.50
CA GLU A 88 1.58 18.80 -27.75
C GLU A 88 0.29 19.60 -27.98
N LYS A 89 -0.46 19.21 -29.02
CA LYS A 89 -1.69 19.90 -29.43
C LYS A 89 -2.91 19.18 -28.87
N HIS A 90 -3.90 19.97 -28.50
CA HIS A 90 -5.26 19.52 -28.32
C HIS A 90 -6.02 19.73 -29.64
N ASP A 91 -6.88 18.80 -30.02
CA ASP A 91 -7.63 18.81 -31.29
C ASP A 91 -8.39 20.12 -31.53
N THR A 92 -9.04 20.65 -30.49
CA THR A 92 -9.89 21.84 -30.57
C THR A 92 -9.52 22.98 -29.62
N LYS A 93 -8.51 22.83 -28.75
CA LYS A 93 -8.20 23.79 -27.66
C LYS A 93 -6.81 24.42 -27.75
N GLY A 94 -6.08 24.18 -28.84
CA GLY A 94 -4.72 24.69 -29.03
C GLY A 94 -3.68 23.71 -28.52
N HIS A 95 -3.03 24.02 -27.40
CA HIS A 95 -2.01 23.16 -26.78
C HIS A 95 -2.59 22.41 -25.57
N LEU A 96 -1.95 21.29 -25.19
CA LEU A 96 -2.35 20.59 -23.95
C LEU A 96 -2.09 21.45 -22.72
N PHE A 97 -0.98 22.19 -22.69
CA PHE A 97 -0.63 23.06 -21.58
C PHE A 97 -1.65 24.19 -21.37
N ILE A 98 -2.12 24.35 -20.13
CA ILE A 98 -3.00 25.43 -19.72
C ILE A 98 -2.24 26.47 -18.91
N LYS A 99 -1.63 26.06 -17.79
CA LYS A 99 -0.84 26.97 -16.93
C LYS A 99 0.06 26.23 -15.95
N ARG A 100 1.08 26.94 -15.49
CA ARG A 100 1.91 26.59 -14.33
C ARG A 100 1.34 27.28 -13.09
N LEU A 101 1.37 26.58 -11.97
CA LEU A 101 0.92 27.04 -10.66
C LEU A 101 2.08 26.95 -9.68
N GLU A 102 2.34 28.05 -8.99
CA GLU A 102 3.18 28.05 -7.79
C GLU A 102 2.27 27.75 -6.60
N LEU A 103 2.63 26.71 -5.83
CA LEU A 103 1.86 26.22 -4.69
C LEU A 103 2.68 26.41 -3.40
N GLU A 104 2.04 26.18 -2.26
CA GLU A 104 2.69 26.27 -0.95
C GLU A 104 3.95 25.40 -0.83
N ASN A 105 4.85 25.79 0.08
CA ASN A 105 6.10 25.08 0.38
C ASN A 105 7.02 24.84 -0.84
N GLY A 106 6.90 25.65 -1.90
CA GLY A 106 7.72 25.53 -3.11
C GLY A 106 7.31 24.37 -4.01
N ALA A 107 6.10 23.85 -3.85
CA ALA A 107 5.53 22.89 -4.79
C ALA A 107 5.11 23.59 -6.09
N THR A 108 5.10 22.84 -7.18
CA THR A 108 4.69 23.33 -8.51
C THR A 108 3.60 22.44 -9.08
N GLY A 109 2.56 23.03 -9.65
CA GLY A 109 1.53 22.32 -10.42
C GLY A 109 1.60 22.66 -11.91
N LEU A 110 1.52 21.65 -12.77
CA LEU A 110 1.31 21.82 -14.21
C LEU A 110 -0.12 21.43 -14.54
N LEU A 111 -0.94 22.41 -14.93
CA LEU A 111 -2.32 22.17 -15.37
C LEU A 111 -2.34 22.01 -16.88
N SER A 112 -2.92 20.91 -17.35
CA SER A 112 -3.10 20.59 -18.77
C SER A 112 -4.45 19.93 -19.03
N TRP A 113 -4.82 19.82 -20.30
CA TRP A 113 -5.79 18.81 -20.73
C TRP A 113 -5.25 17.41 -20.45
N LEU A 114 -6.13 16.45 -20.13
CA LEU A 114 -5.69 15.09 -19.81
C LEU A 114 -5.10 14.35 -21.02
N HIS A 115 -5.63 14.61 -22.22
CA HIS A 115 -5.18 14.12 -23.52
C HIS A 115 -5.73 15.05 -24.62
N ASP A 116 -5.30 14.85 -25.87
CA ASP A 116 -5.59 15.66 -27.06
C ASP A 116 -7.08 15.85 -27.40
N THR A 117 -7.92 14.92 -26.97
CA THR A 117 -9.36 14.87 -27.21
C THR A 117 -10.20 15.22 -25.99
N SER A 118 -9.58 15.53 -24.84
CA SER A 118 -10.29 15.63 -23.56
C SER A 118 -11.22 16.84 -23.53
N GLN A 119 -12.53 16.62 -23.37
CA GLN A 119 -13.50 17.73 -23.34
C GLN A 119 -13.84 18.22 -21.94
N GLU A 120 -13.68 17.36 -20.93
CA GLU A 120 -14.21 17.62 -19.57
C GLU A 120 -13.20 17.36 -18.45
N THR A 121 -12.01 16.86 -18.77
CA THR A 121 -11.01 16.46 -17.77
C THR A 121 -9.67 17.15 -17.98
N LEU A 122 -9.19 17.75 -16.90
CA LEU A 122 -7.87 18.33 -16.77
C LEU A 122 -6.98 17.37 -15.98
N LEU A 123 -5.67 17.48 -16.20
CA LEU A 123 -4.64 16.91 -15.36
C LEU A 123 -3.93 18.04 -14.63
N LEU A 124 -3.86 17.96 -13.30
CA LEU A 124 -2.97 18.78 -12.48
C LEU A 124 -1.83 17.89 -11.98
N ASP A 125 -0.72 17.92 -12.71
CA ASP A 125 0.50 17.21 -12.34
C ASP A 125 1.24 18.02 -11.26
N THR A 126 1.11 17.58 -10.00
CA THR A 126 1.61 18.31 -8.83
C THR A 126 2.94 17.72 -8.37
N PHE A 127 3.99 18.55 -8.34
CA PHE A 127 5.31 18.23 -7.82
C PHE A 127 5.45 18.85 -6.43
N LEU A 128 5.42 18.02 -5.39
CA LEU A 128 5.38 18.41 -3.98
C LEU A 128 6.78 18.40 -3.36
N VAL A 129 6.99 19.28 -2.39
CA VAL A 129 8.24 19.35 -1.60
C VAL A 129 7.92 19.19 -0.12
N ALA A 130 8.33 18.05 0.45
CA ALA A 130 8.22 17.79 1.87
C ALA A 130 9.38 18.45 2.63
N SER A 131 9.05 19.37 3.54
CA SER A 131 10.01 20.11 4.38
C SER A 131 10.10 19.52 5.79
N PRO A 132 11.23 19.67 6.51
CA PRO A 132 12.42 20.46 6.16
C PRO A 132 13.47 19.76 5.28
N SER A 133 13.47 18.42 5.20
CA SER A 133 14.56 17.66 4.57
C SER A 133 14.50 17.60 3.04
N LYS A 134 13.58 18.34 2.40
CA LYS A 134 13.37 18.42 0.94
C LYS A 134 13.28 17.06 0.25
N LYS A 135 12.22 16.30 0.57
CA LYS A 135 11.87 15.11 -0.20
C LYS A 135 10.81 15.46 -1.24
N PHE A 136 10.88 14.85 -2.42
CA PHE A 136 10.05 15.22 -3.55
C PHE A 136 9.01 14.15 -3.86
N PHE A 137 7.83 14.59 -4.27
CA PHE A 137 6.73 13.68 -4.64
C PHE A 137 6.01 14.19 -5.89
N GLN A 138 5.40 13.27 -6.64
CA GLN A 138 4.51 13.57 -7.75
C GLN A 138 3.10 13.07 -7.43
N TYR A 139 2.11 13.92 -7.67
CA TYR A 139 0.69 13.62 -7.50
C TYR A 139 -0.11 14.11 -8.73
N PRO A 140 -0.41 13.21 -9.69
CA PRO A 140 -1.08 13.56 -10.95
C PRO A 140 -2.61 13.49 -10.83
N ASN A 141 -3.23 14.58 -10.36
CA ASN A 141 -4.67 14.61 -10.08
C ASN A 141 -5.50 14.87 -11.35
N LYS A 142 -6.51 14.03 -11.59
CA LYS A 142 -7.50 14.25 -12.66
C LYS A 142 -8.65 15.11 -12.12
N ILE A 143 -8.93 16.22 -12.78
CA ILE A 143 -9.90 17.20 -12.31
C ILE A 143 -10.94 17.45 -13.40
N SER A 144 -12.22 17.27 -13.10
CA SER A 144 -13.28 17.75 -13.99
C SER A 144 -13.20 19.28 -14.13
N ILE A 145 -13.38 19.84 -15.33
CA ILE A 145 -13.22 21.28 -15.58
C ILE A 145 -14.01 22.15 -14.58
N GLY A 146 -15.26 21.79 -14.29
CA GLY A 146 -16.10 22.50 -13.30
C GLY A 146 -15.58 22.47 -11.86
N ARG A 147 -14.51 21.72 -11.59
CA ARG A 147 -13.87 21.57 -10.27
C ARG A 147 -12.43 22.08 -10.24
N GLU A 148 -11.97 22.81 -11.25
CA GLU A 148 -10.58 23.32 -11.34
C GLU A 148 -10.14 24.02 -10.04
N LYS A 149 -10.91 25.02 -9.58
CA LYS A 149 -10.60 25.78 -8.35
C LYS A 149 -10.46 24.86 -7.13
N ARG A 150 -11.30 23.84 -7.02
CA ARG A 150 -11.26 22.87 -5.92
C ARG A 150 -10.03 21.95 -6.02
N GLY A 151 -9.69 21.51 -7.23
CA GLY A 151 -8.51 20.69 -7.46
C GLY A 151 -7.21 21.44 -7.14
N ILE A 152 -7.11 22.71 -7.53
CA ILE A 152 -5.98 23.58 -7.18
C ILE A 152 -5.90 23.80 -5.66
N ALA A 153 -7.03 24.11 -5.01
CA ALA A 153 -7.07 24.30 -3.57
C ALA A 153 -6.64 23.02 -2.80
N PHE A 154 -7.04 21.85 -3.28
CA PHE A 154 -6.60 20.57 -2.73
C PHE A 154 -5.08 20.38 -2.87
N SER A 155 -4.52 20.56 -4.07
CA SER A 155 -3.06 20.44 -4.27
C SER A 155 -2.28 21.43 -3.42
N ASN A 156 -2.81 22.65 -3.21
CA ASN A 156 -2.19 23.64 -2.34
C ASN A 156 -2.20 23.22 -0.87
N ALA A 157 -3.34 22.71 -0.38
CA ALA A 157 -3.45 22.18 0.99
C ALA A 157 -2.56 20.94 1.20
N LEU A 158 -2.47 20.05 0.20
CA LEU A 158 -1.57 18.91 0.23
C LEU A 158 -0.10 19.37 0.35
N ALA A 159 0.31 20.35 -0.45
CA ALA A 159 1.65 20.92 -0.38
C ALA A 159 1.94 21.55 0.99
N GLN A 160 0.98 22.29 1.55
CA GLN A 160 1.09 22.93 2.86
C GLN A 160 1.29 21.91 4.00
N ASN A 161 0.58 20.78 3.94
CA ASN A 161 0.53 19.78 5.00
C ASN A 161 1.57 18.66 4.85
N LEU A 162 2.35 18.64 3.77
CA LEU A 162 3.35 17.61 3.54
C LEU A 162 4.65 17.91 4.31
N ARG A 163 4.99 17.02 5.24
CA ARG A 163 6.17 17.14 6.13
C ARG A 163 7.11 15.96 5.92
N SER A 164 8.41 16.22 5.84
CA SER A 164 9.41 15.15 5.73
C SER A 164 9.66 14.49 7.08
N LEU A 165 9.88 13.18 7.07
CA LEU A 165 10.28 12.38 8.23
C LEU A 165 11.73 11.90 8.10
N ALA A 166 12.43 11.77 9.22
CA ALA A 166 13.66 11.01 9.29
C ALA A 166 13.39 9.50 9.05
N PRO A 167 14.42 8.71 8.70
CA PRO A 167 14.26 7.26 8.56
C PRO A 167 13.65 6.64 9.82
N LEU A 168 12.57 5.87 9.66
CA LEU A 168 11.86 5.17 10.74
C LEU A 168 11.25 6.09 11.82
N GLU A 169 11.19 7.39 11.58
CA GLU A 169 10.48 8.31 12.47
C GLU A 169 8.97 8.05 12.40
N VAL A 170 8.36 7.92 13.59
CA VAL A 170 6.91 7.88 13.74
C VAL A 170 6.44 9.29 14.14
N PRO A 171 5.60 9.97 13.34
CA PRO A 171 5.05 11.26 13.70
C PRO A 171 4.28 11.19 15.03
N SER A 172 4.46 12.19 15.89
CA SER A 172 3.64 12.35 17.10
C SER A 172 2.30 13.03 16.81
N ASP A 173 2.27 13.89 15.79
CA ASP A 173 1.05 14.55 15.32
C ASP A 173 0.20 13.62 14.44
N SER A 174 -1.12 13.88 14.40
CA SER A 174 -2.02 13.14 13.53
C SER A 174 -1.69 13.37 12.06
N GLY A 175 -1.69 12.30 11.27
CA GLY A 175 -1.48 12.39 9.83
C GLY A 175 -1.44 11.05 9.13
N PHE A 176 -1.10 11.09 7.84
CA PHE A 176 -0.98 9.92 6.96
C PHE A 176 0.47 9.77 6.48
N CYS A 177 1.17 8.74 6.97
CA CYS A 177 2.55 8.39 6.61
C CYS A 177 2.65 7.84 5.19
N ILE A 178 3.62 8.37 4.45
CA ILE A 178 4.07 7.91 3.13
C ILE A 178 5.60 7.78 3.15
N ASP A 179 6.22 7.48 2.00
CA ASP A 179 7.66 7.18 1.92
C ASP A 179 8.57 8.32 2.43
N GLY A 180 8.92 8.26 3.71
CA GLY A 180 9.78 9.24 4.35
C GLY A 180 9.14 10.61 4.56
N ALA A 181 7.81 10.71 4.50
CA ALA A 181 7.06 11.93 4.78
C ALA A 181 5.71 11.57 5.42
N TYR A 182 4.98 12.57 5.90
CA TYR A 182 3.58 12.41 6.26
C TYR A 182 2.77 13.64 5.88
N ILE A 183 1.49 13.43 5.66
CA ILE A 183 0.51 14.50 5.43
C ILE A 183 -0.12 14.81 6.79
N SER A 184 0.21 15.96 7.36
CA SER A 184 -0.28 16.37 8.67
C SER A 184 -1.78 16.69 8.63
N GLY A 185 -2.52 16.22 9.63
CA GLY A 185 -3.93 16.53 9.81
C GLY A 185 -4.82 15.29 9.98
N SER A 186 -6.02 15.57 10.50
CA SER A 186 -7.06 14.57 10.80
C SER A 186 -8.35 14.80 10.01
N SER A 187 -8.35 15.76 9.07
CA SER A 187 -9.50 15.99 8.20
C SER A 187 -9.73 14.77 7.31
N PHE A 188 -10.98 14.36 7.18
CA PHE A 188 -11.32 13.27 6.26
C PHE A 188 -10.90 13.60 4.83
N GLN A 189 -10.16 12.68 4.23
CA GLN A 189 -9.88 12.60 2.82
C GLN A 189 -9.82 11.11 2.48
N ARG A 190 -10.12 10.74 1.23
CA ARG A 190 -9.95 9.34 0.82
C ARG A 190 -8.45 9.03 0.77
N GLU A 191 -8.03 8.05 1.55
CA GLU A 191 -6.63 7.66 1.70
C GLU A 191 -6.54 6.13 1.59
N GLY A 192 -5.56 5.65 0.85
CA GLY A 192 -5.29 4.23 0.73
C GLY A 192 -3.79 3.96 0.75
N PHE A 193 -3.43 2.78 1.23
CA PHE A 193 -2.10 2.24 1.01
C PHE A 193 -2.15 0.74 0.77
N ASN A 194 -1.12 0.24 0.07
CA ASN A 194 -0.85 -1.17 -0.07
C ASN A 194 0.64 -1.42 0.17
N VAL A 195 0.94 -2.23 1.18
CA VAL A 195 2.29 -2.66 1.54
C VAL A 195 2.41 -4.14 1.20
N GLY A 196 3.44 -4.48 0.42
CA GLY A 196 3.89 -5.84 0.20
C GLY A 196 5.22 -6.09 0.91
N VAL A 197 5.33 -7.23 1.59
CA VAL A 197 6.50 -7.63 2.36
C VAL A 197 6.92 -9.03 1.97
N THR A 198 8.21 -9.22 1.70
CA THR A 198 8.84 -10.53 1.53
C THR A 198 9.91 -10.76 2.60
N PHE A 199 10.18 -12.03 2.88
CA PHE A 199 11.13 -12.44 3.93
C PHE A 199 12.21 -13.32 3.30
N PRO A 200 13.48 -12.89 3.27
CA PRO A 200 14.58 -13.66 2.67
C PRO A 200 14.69 -15.10 3.21
N ASP A 201 14.45 -15.28 4.50
CA ASP A 201 14.54 -16.58 5.18
C ASP A 201 13.31 -17.48 4.94
N HIS A 202 12.27 -16.96 4.29
CA HIS A 202 11.04 -17.68 3.95
C HIS A 202 10.68 -17.48 2.47
N PRO A 203 11.45 -18.08 1.54
CA PRO A 203 11.20 -17.93 0.11
C PRO A 203 9.80 -18.44 -0.25
N GLY A 204 9.07 -17.66 -1.05
CA GLY A 204 7.69 -17.93 -1.44
C GLY A 204 6.64 -17.36 -0.49
N ALA A 205 7.01 -16.90 0.71
CA ALA A 205 6.10 -16.17 1.58
C ALA A 205 5.96 -14.71 1.13
N PHE A 206 4.71 -14.23 1.12
CA PHE A 206 4.35 -12.85 0.86
C PHE A 206 3.30 -12.40 1.86
N PHE A 207 3.56 -11.27 2.51
CA PHE A 207 2.61 -10.62 3.40
C PHE A 207 2.15 -9.31 2.76
N SER A 208 0.84 -9.06 2.80
CA SER A 208 0.27 -7.79 2.35
C SER A 208 -0.52 -7.14 3.46
N PHE A 209 -0.34 -5.84 3.60
CA PHE A 209 -1.12 -4.99 4.51
C PHE A 209 -1.64 -3.78 3.73
N SER A 210 -2.96 -3.68 3.63
CA SER A 210 -3.62 -2.60 2.89
C SER A 210 -4.76 -1.98 3.68
N THR A 211 -5.01 -0.71 3.40
CA THR A 211 -6.19 0.02 3.90
C THR A 211 -6.75 0.88 2.78
N ASP A 212 -8.06 1.07 2.79
CA ASP A 212 -8.77 2.11 2.03
C ASP A 212 -9.80 2.73 3.00
N THR A 213 -10.11 4.00 2.81
CA THR A 213 -11.19 4.68 3.52
C THR A 213 -12.55 4.27 2.95
N GLY A 214 -13.39 3.70 3.80
CA GLY A 214 -14.72 3.23 3.44
C GLY A 214 -14.96 1.85 4.05
N ALA A 215 -16.23 1.50 4.27
CA ALA A 215 -16.56 0.13 4.65
C ALA A 215 -16.52 -0.75 3.40
N GLU A 216 -15.89 -1.92 3.51
CA GLU A 216 -16.05 -2.99 2.53
C GLU A 216 -17.51 -3.42 2.46
N GLU A 217 -17.96 -3.84 1.27
CA GLU A 217 -19.36 -4.24 1.02
C GLU A 217 -19.74 -5.48 1.85
N ASP A 218 -18.85 -6.47 1.88
CA ASP A 218 -19.04 -7.72 2.62
C ASP A 218 -17.92 -7.97 3.64
N GLN A 219 -18.27 -8.66 4.73
CA GLN A 219 -17.28 -9.18 5.66
C GLN A 219 -16.47 -10.31 5.04
N LEU A 220 -15.22 -10.47 5.49
CA LEU A 220 -14.29 -11.43 4.89
C LEU A 220 -14.81 -12.87 4.92
N LEU A 221 -15.33 -13.32 6.07
CA LEU A 221 -15.77 -14.71 6.25
C LEU A 221 -16.97 -15.05 5.35
N ASP A 222 -17.89 -14.10 5.17
CA ASP A 222 -19.05 -14.27 4.28
C ASP A 222 -18.60 -14.42 2.82
N ARG A 223 -17.60 -13.62 2.41
CA ARG A 223 -17.05 -13.65 1.05
C ARG A 223 -16.27 -14.92 0.72
N VAL A 224 -15.48 -15.46 1.67
CA VAL A 224 -14.56 -16.59 1.38
C VAL A 224 -15.05 -17.96 1.86
N GLY A 225 -16.03 -18.02 2.77
CA GLY A 225 -16.44 -19.27 3.41
C GLY A 225 -16.91 -20.35 2.43
N GLY A 226 -17.72 -19.97 1.44
CA GLY A 226 -18.19 -20.89 0.40
C GLY A 226 -17.06 -21.43 -0.48
N PHE A 227 -16.09 -20.58 -0.82
CA PHE A 227 -14.91 -20.97 -1.60
C PHE A 227 -14.02 -21.96 -0.83
N LEU A 228 -13.70 -21.66 0.43
CA LEU A 228 -12.86 -22.53 1.27
C LEU A 228 -13.49 -23.90 1.49
N ALA A 229 -14.79 -23.95 1.80
CA ALA A 229 -15.52 -25.21 1.96
C ALA A 229 -15.56 -26.03 0.65
N GLY A 230 -15.64 -25.37 -0.50
CA GLY A 230 -15.54 -26.01 -1.81
C GLY A 230 -14.15 -26.60 -2.07
N ALA A 231 -13.10 -25.83 -1.80
CA ALA A 231 -11.72 -26.25 -2.00
C ALA A 231 -11.32 -27.43 -1.11
N ALA A 232 -11.74 -27.43 0.17
CA ALA A 232 -11.46 -28.51 1.11
C ALA A 232 -12.07 -29.85 0.68
N LYS A 233 -13.23 -29.81 0.00
CA LYS A 233 -13.87 -31.02 -0.54
C LYS A 233 -13.14 -31.60 -1.75
N MET A 234 -12.41 -30.77 -2.51
CA MET A 234 -11.71 -31.20 -3.73
C MET A 234 -10.26 -31.64 -3.49
N VAL A 235 -9.62 -31.15 -2.42
CA VAL A 235 -8.19 -31.36 -2.17
C VAL A 235 -7.98 -31.97 -0.77
N ALA A 236 -7.60 -33.25 -0.74
CA ALA A 236 -7.41 -34.02 0.50
C ALA A 236 -6.29 -33.52 1.44
N GLY A 237 -5.50 -32.54 1.02
CA GLY A 237 -4.44 -31.91 1.82
C GLY A 237 -4.73 -30.47 2.26
N LEU A 238 -5.95 -29.96 2.03
CA LEU A 238 -6.33 -28.62 2.46
C LEU A 238 -7.06 -28.69 3.82
N GLU A 239 -6.54 -27.95 4.79
CA GLU A 239 -7.16 -27.77 6.10
C GLU A 239 -7.80 -26.36 6.16
N THR A 240 -9.03 -26.28 6.66
CA THR A 240 -9.83 -25.04 6.75
C THR A 240 -10.32 -24.81 8.16
#